data_AF-A0A7C5G2A9-F1
#
_entry.id   AF-A0A7C5G2A9-F1
#
_cell.length_a   1.000
_cell.length_b   1.000
_cell.length_c   1.000
_cell.angle_alpha   90.00
_cell.angle_beta   90.00
_cell.angle_gamma   90.00
#
_symmetry.space_group_name_H-M   'P 1'
#
loop_
_entity.id
_entity.type
_entity.pdbx_description
1 polymer ?
#
loop_
_entity_poly.entity_id
_entity_poly.type
_entity_poly.pdbx_seq_one_letter_code
_entity_poly.pdbx_strand_id
1 'polypeptide(L)'
;MEEKEITEKEAKERIEKLKKLINYHRYLYHVLDKEEISSEALDSLKHELYKLEQKFPQFITPDSPTQRVAGKPLPFFKKVVHKVPMISIEDIFSEKEFEEWEEYLKNFSQKESFEYFCEQKIDGFAISLIYKNGIFALGSTRGTGEIGEDVTQNLKTIESIPLKLEIHSPLPNKKIEKRVKELIEKGEIEIRGEVYMEKKVFEKINKELEKKGEKTYSNPRNLAAGTIRQLDPKLVEKRPLKFLAYDLITDVNQETHSQEHEILFSLGFKTDKGKICKSIKEVIDFWKEIEKKRESLPYLIDGVVVLVNDNKTFQALGIVGKTPRGQRALKFSPKEATTILEDIIVQVGRTGALTPVAVLKPVMLGGVLISRATLHNEDEVKKKDLKIKDTVIVQRAGDVIPQVLKPLKELRTGKEKIFRMPSHCPVCGEKVVKKGAIFYCLNPG
;
A
#
# COMPACT_ATOMS: atom_id res chain seq x y z
N MET A 1 -34.85 -26.64 36.72
CA MET A 1 -34.87 -27.20 35.35
C MET A 1 -33.50 -27.75 35.09
N GLU A 2 -33.34 -29.07 35.06
CA GLU A 2 -32.06 -29.69 34.71
C GLU A 2 -31.70 -29.28 33.27
N GLU A 3 -30.57 -28.60 33.10
CA GLU A 3 -30.00 -28.37 31.77
C GLU A 3 -29.74 -29.73 31.14
N LYS A 4 -30.53 -30.09 30.14
CA LYS A 4 -30.33 -31.31 29.37
C LYS A 4 -28.91 -31.28 28.79
N GLU A 5 -28.03 -32.15 29.27
CA GLU A 5 -26.65 -32.18 28.80
C GLU A 5 -26.61 -32.51 27.31
N ILE A 6 -26.05 -31.60 26.51
CA ILE A 6 -25.83 -31.81 25.07
C ILE A 6 -24.93 -33.02 24.86
N THR A 7 -25.35 -33.95 23.99
CA THR A 7 -24.56 -35.13 23.65
C THR A 7 -23.36 -34.75 22.77
N GLU A 8 -22.33 -35.59 22.74
CA GLU A 8 -21.14 -35.37 21.92
C GLU A 8 -21.47 -35.21 20.42
N LYS A 9 -22.43 -36.00 19.93
CA LYS A 9 -22.89 -35.93 18.54
C LYS A 9 -23.59 -34.61 18.24
N GLU A 10 -24.50 -34.17 19.11
CA GLU A 10 -25.20 -32.88 18.97
C GLU A 10 -24.22 -31.70 19.05
N ALA A 11 -23.23 -31.78 19.94
CA ALA A 11 -22.18 -30.77 20.06
C ALA A 11 -21.36 -30.66 18.78
N LYS A 12 -20.93 -31.79 18.20
CA LYS A 12 -20.20 -31.81 16.92
C LYS A 12 -21.00 -31.17 15.79
N GLU A 13 -22.28 -31.54 15.65
CA GLU A 13 -23.17 -30.98 14.63
C GLU A 13 -23.40 -29.47 14.83
N ARG A 14 -23.52 -29.02 16.09
CA ARG A 14 -23.69 -27.60 16.43
C ARG A 14 -22.42 -26.80 16.15
N ILE A 15 -21.25 -27.30 16.53
CA ILE A 15 -19.95 -26.68 16.26
C ILE A 15 -19.76 -26.44 14.76
N GLU A 16 -20.02 -27.45 13.92
CA GLU A 16 -19.87 -27.31 12.47
C GLU A 16 -20.85 -26.29 11.87
N LYS A 17 -22.10 -26.25 12.37
CA LYS A 17 -23.08 -25.21 11.97
C LYS A 17 -22.63 -23.81 12.38
N LEU A 18 -22.11 -23.65 13.61
CA LEU A 18 -21.60 -22.37 14.12
C LEU A 18 -20.41 -21.89 13.30
N LYS A 19 -19.41 -22.76 13.06
CA LYS A 19 -18.24 -22.45 12.23
C LYS A 19 -18.67 -21.96 10.84
N LYS A 20 -19.58 -22.67 10.19
CA LYS A 20 -20.10 -22.30 8.86
C LYS A 20 -20.80 -20.95 8.87
N LEU A 21 -21.70 -20.70 9.83
CA LEU A 21 -22.47 -19.46 9.91
C LEU A 21 -21.59 -18.25 10.25
N ILE A 22 -20.66 -18.40 11.20
CA ILE A 22 -19.71 -17.34 11.58
C ILE A 22 -18.81 -17.00 10.38
N ASN A 23 -18.31 -18.01 9.67
CA ASN A 23 -17.47 -17.80 8.49
C ASN A 23 -18.25 -17.15 7.34
N TYR A 24 -19.54 -17.48 7.18
CA TYR A 24 -20.41 -16.81 6.21
C TYR A 24 -20.57 -15.32 6.53
N HIS A 25 -20.90 -14.94 7.77
CA HIS A 25 -21.02 -13.53 8.14
C HIS A 25 -19.68 -12.78 8.08
N ARG A 26 -18.57 -13.46 8.40
CA ARG A 26 -17.22 -12.92 8.17
C ARG A 26 -17.00 -12.58 6.69
N TYR A 27 -17.33 -13.51 5.78
CA TYR A 27 -17.21 -13.28 4.34
C TYR A 27 -18.08 -12.09 3.90
N LEU A 28 -19.35 -12.03 4.32
CA LEU A 28 -20.24 -10.91 4.00
C LEU A 28 -19.62 -9.57 4.43
N TYR A 29 -19.18 -9.47 5.68
CA TYR A 29 -18.70 -8.22 6.24
C TYR A 29 -17.33 -7.81 5.66
N HIS A 30 -16.37 -8.73 5.63
CA HIS A 30 -14.98 -8.39 5.28
C HIS A 30 -14.69 -8.44 3.78
N VAL A 31 -15.51 -9.11 2.97
CA VAL A 31 -15.30 -9.25 1.52
C VAL A 31 -16.36 -8.52 0.73
N LEU A 32 -17.64 -8.67 1.09
CA LEU A 32 -18.75 -8.05 0.36
C LEU A 32 -19.15 -6.68 0.91
N ASP A 33 -18.58 -6.25 2.03
CA ASP A 33 -18.96 -5.04 2.77
C ASP A 33 -20.48 -5.02 3.08
N LYS A 34 -21.04 -6.17 3.48
CA LYS A 34 -22.45 -6.39 3.84
C LYS A 34 -22.61 -6.88 5.28
N GLU A 35 -23.67 -6.43 5.95
CA GLU A 35 -24.03 -6.86 7.30
C GLU A 35 -25.50 -7.34 7.31
N GLU A 36 -25.73 -8.59 7.70
CA GLU A 36 -27.08 -9.20 7.78
C GLU A 36 -27.56 -9.37 9.23
N ILE A 37 -26.63 -9.50 10.17
CA ILE A 37 -26.89 -9.60 11.60
C ILE A 37 -26.01 -8.59 12.33
N SER A 38 -26.44 -8.12 13.51
CA SER A 38 -25.63 -7.18 14.28
C SER A 38 -24.34 -7.82 14.82
N SER A 39 -23.36 -6.97 15.12
CA SER A 39 -22.11 -7.39 15.75
C SER A 39 -22.31 -8.18 17.05
N GLU A 40 -23.29 -7.81 17.87
CA GLU A 40 -23.62 -8.47 19.14
C GLU A 40 -24.17 -9.89 18.91
N ALA A 41 -24.97 -10.07 17.86
CA ALA A 41 -25.47 -11.40 17.49
C ALA A 41 -24.33 -12.30 17.01
N LEU A 42 -23.41 -11.78 16.20
CA LEU A 42 -22.23 -12.51 15.75
C LEU A 42 -21.31 -12.89 16.93
N ASP A 43 -21.10 -11.97 17.88
CA ASP A 43 -20.31 -12.22 19.08
C ASP A 43 -20.96 -13.28 19.98
N SER A 44 -22.29 -13.29 20.08
CA SER A 44 -23.02 -14.37 20.78
C SER A 44 -22.77 -15.74 20.15
N LEU A 45 -22.76 -15.84 18.81
CA LEU A 45 -22.46 -17.09 18.10
C LEU A 45 -21.01 -17.54 18.34
N LYS A 46 -20.05 -16.60 18.28
CA LYS A 46 -18.63 -16.86 18.58
C LYS A 46 -18.44 -17.34 20.03
N HIS A 47 -19.15 -16.74 20.98
CA HIS A 47 -19.10 -17.14 22.40
C HIS A 47 -19.69 -18.54 22.62
N GLU A 48 -20.79 -18.86 21.95
CA GLU A 48 -21.37 -20.20 21.99
C GLU A 48 -20.38 -21.25 21.45
N LEU A 49 -19.78 -20.98 20.29
CA LEU A 49 -18.75 -21.85 19.69
C LEU A 49 -17.59 -22.07 20.66
N TYR A 50 -17.08 -20.98 21.26
CA TYR A 50 -16.01 -21.05 22.26
C TYR A 50 -16.38 -21.96 23.44
N LYS A 51 -17.57 -21.80 24.02
CA LYS A 51 -18.03 -22.65 25.14
C LYS A 51 -18.12 -24.13 24.75
N LEU A 52 -18.65 -24.43 23.57
CA LEU A 52 -18.76 -25.81 23.09
C LEU A 52 -17.38 -26.44 22.87
N GLU A 53 -16.44 -25.71 22.28
CA GLU A 53 -15.07 -26.18 22.09
C GLU A 53 -14.29 -26.35 23.39
N GLN A 54 -14.56 -25.53 24.42
CA GLN A 54 -14.02 -25.76 25.76
C GLN A 54 -14.56 -27.04 26.40
N LYS A 55 -15.86 -27.33 26.21
CA LYS A 55 -16.51 -28.56 26.74
C LYS A 55 -16.09 -29.81 25.95
N PHE A 56 -15.85 -29.68 24.65
CA PHE A 56 -15.46 -30.77 23.75
C PHE A 56 -14.17 -30.45 22.96
N PRO A 57 -13.00 -30.43 23.61
CA PRO A 57 -11.73 -30.00 22.99
C PRO A 57 -11.31 -30.85 21.78
N GLN A 58 -11.78 -32.10 21.68
CA GLN A 58 -11.52 -33.00 20.55
C GLN A 58 -12.09 -32.49 19.22
N PHE A 59 -13.02 -31.54 19.25
CA PHE A 59 -13.61 -30.93 18.04
C PHE A 59 -12.96 -29.62 17.62
N ILE A 60 -11.95 -29.14 18.35
CA ILE A 60 -11.19 -27.94 17.95
C ILE A 60 -10.38 -28.27 16.69
N THR A 61 -10.59 -27.48 15.65
CA THR A 61 -9.85 -27.61 14.38
C THR A 61 -9.06 -26.33 14.07
N PRO A 62 -7.94 -26.41 13.31
CA PRO A 62 -7.10 -25.24 13.03
C PRO A 62 -7.79 -24.09 12.28
N ASP A 63 -8.92 -24.38 11.61
CA ASP A 63 -9.76 -23.44 10.87
C ASP A 63 -10.93 -22.87 11.67
N SER A 64 -11.10 -23.27 12.93
CA SER A 64 -12.18 -22.72 13.76
C SER A 64 -11.97 -21.23 14.02
N PRO A 65 -13.04 -20.39 13.96
CA PRO A 65 -12.96 -18.96 14.28
C PRO A 65 -12.34 -18.65 15.65
N THR A 66 -12.44 -19.56 16.62
CA THR A 66 -11.84 -19.40 17.96
C THR A 66 -10.30 -19.45 17.93
N GLN A 67 -9.71 -20.00 16.86
CA GLN A 67 -8.25 -20.11 16.71
C GLN A 67 -7.61 -18.84 16.15
N ARG A 68 -8.40 -17.78 15.90
CA ARG A 68 -7.88 -16.50 15.39
C ARG A 68 -7.01 -15.76 16.39
N VAL A 69 -7.42 -15.76 17.66
CA VAL A 69 -6.73 -15.07 18.76
C VAL A 69 -6.44 -16.09 19.85
N ALA A 70 -5.60 -17.05 19.49
CA ALA A 70 -5.17 -18.12 20.37
C ALA A 70 -3.64 -18.15 20.48
N GLY A 71 -3.13 -18.74 21.56
CA GLY A 71 -1.69 -18.95 21.76
C GLY A 71 -1.03 -17.99 22.74
N LYS A 72 0.19 -18.36 23.13
CA LYS A 72 1.08 -17.55 23.97
C LYS A 72 1.91 -16.61 23.09
N PRO A 73 2.38 -15.46 23.62
CA PRO A 73 3.34 -14.63 22.90
C PRO A 73 4.53 -15.44 22.41
N LEU A 74 4.94 -15.17 21.17
CA LEU A 74 6.09 -15.83 20.56
C LEU A 74 7.39 -15.32 21.20
N PRO A 75 8.41 -16.17 21.40
CA PRO A 75 9.71 -15.70 21.89
C PRO A 75 10.48 -14.91 20.81
N PHE A 76 10.32 -15.29 19.54
CA PHE A 76 10.91 -14.64 18.37
C PHE A 76 10.21 -15.12 17.09
N PHE A 77 10.40 -14.40 15.98
CA PHE A 77 9.92 -14.81 14.66
C PHE A 77 10.91 -15.76 13.97
N LYS A 78 10.38 -16.83 13.38
CA LYS A 78 11.17 -17.75 12.56
C LYS A 78 11.34 -17.18 11.15
N LYS A 79 12.48 -17.49 10.51
CA LYS A 79 12.69 -17.16 9.10
C LYS A 79 11.97 -18.17 8.20
N VAL A 80 11.39 -17.68 7.11
CA VAL A 80 10.71 -18.48 6.09
C VAL A 80 11.36 -18.21 4.74
N VAL A 81 11.76 -19.26 4.03
CA VAL A 81 12.24 -19.14 2.65
C VAL A 81 11.03 -19.23 1.72
N HIS A 82 10.85 -18.23 0.87
CA HIS A 82 9.77 -18.20 -0.11
C HIS A 82 10.10 -19.13 -1.29
N LYS A 83 9.14 -19.96 -1.71
CA LYS A 83 9.34 -20.89 -2.86
C LYS A 83 9.54 -20.12 -4.16
N VAL A 84 8.74 -19.09 -4.35
CA VAL A 84 8.88 -18.10 -5.42
C VAL A 84 9.32 -16.79 -4.77
N PRO A 85 10.36 -16.10 -5.23
CA PRO A 85 10.74 -14.82 -4.64
C PRO A 85 9.60 -13.78 -4.69
N MET A 86 9.48 -12.98 -3.65
CA MET A 86 8.63 -11.79 -3.62
C MET A 86 9.42 -10.58 -4.10
N ILE A 87 9.30 -10.30 -5.39
CA ILE A 87 10.06 -9.25 -6.08
C ILE A 87 9.44 -7.86 -5.89
N SER A 88 10.26 -6.82 -6.09
CA SER A 88 9.76 -5.44 -6.05
C SER A 88 9.21 -5.03 -7.42
N ILE A 89 8.49 -3.92 -7.45
CA ILE A 89 7.97 -3.33 -8.67
C ILE A 89 8.77 -2.07 -8.97
N GLU A 90 9.09 -1.84 -10.23
CA GLU A 90 9.75 -0.61 -10.68
C GLU A 90 8.74 0.51 -10.84
N ASP A 91 9.10 1.71 -10.37
CA ASP A 91 8.24 2.88 -10.38
C ASP A 91 8.32 3.63 -11.72
N ILE A 92 7.18 4.14 -12.16
CA ILE A 92 7.04 5.09 -13.25
C ILE A 92 6.22 6.29 -12.75
N PHE A 93 6.60 7.50 -13.14
CA PHE A 93 6.03 8.74 -12.61
C PHE A 93 5.32 9.61 -13.65
N SER A 94 5.34 9.22 -14.94
CA SER A 94 4.74 10.02 -16.01
C SER A 94 4.16 9.18 -17.14
N GLU A 95 3.26 9.78 -17.92
CA GLU A 95 2.70 9.18 -19.14
C GLU A 95 3.81 8.83 -20.14
N LYS A 96 4.80 9.71 -20.28
CA LYS A 96 5.95 9.50 -21.18
C LYS A 96 6.79 8.28 -20.78
N GLU A 97 7.13 8.15 -19.50
CA GLU A 97 7.86 6.98 -19.01
C GLU A 97 7.06 5.67 -19.21
N PHE A 98 5.73 5.74 -19.16
CA PHE A 98 4.86 4.60 -19.46
C PHE A 98 4.88 4.25 -20.96
N GLU A 99 4.85 5.23 -21.85
CA GLU A 99 5.02 5.05 -23.31
C GLU A 99 6.37 4.40 -23.63
N GLU A 100 7.46 4.89 -23.03
CA GLU A 100 8.81 4.33 -23.16
C GLU A 100 8.89 2.88 -22.68
N TRP A 101 8.17 2.54 -21.60
CA TRP A 101 8.09 1.16 -21.10
C TRP A 101 7.33 0.24 -22.07
N GLU A 102 6.21 0.68 -22.65
CA GLU A 102 5.50 -0.13 -23.64
C GLU A 102 6.36 -0.36 -24.89
N GLU A 103 7.07 0.66 -25.38
CA GLU A 103 8.00 0.52 -26.50
C GLU A 103 9.12 -0.48 -26.18
N TYR A 104 9.67 -0.43 -24.96
CA TYR A 104 10.61 -1.43 -24.47
C TYR A 104 10.04 -2.85 -24.52
N LEU A 105 8.80 -3.06 -24.07
CA LEU A 105 8.15 -4.37 -24.12
C LEU A 105 7.94 -4.86 -25.55
N LYS A 106 7.48 -3.99 -26.46
CA LYS A 106 7.27 -4.33 -27.88
C LYS A 106 8.58 -4.78 -28.54
N ASN A 107 9.65 -4.03 -28.33
CA ASN A 107 10.98 -4.35 -28.84
C ASN A 107 11.52 -5.67 -28.28
N PHE A 108 11.24 -5.97 -27.01
CA PHE A 108 11.71 -7.21 -26.38
C PHE A 108 10.92 -8.44 -26.85
N SER A 109 9.59 -8.35 -26.96
CA SER A 109 8.73 -9.51 -27.22
C SER A 109 8.26 -9.66 -28.67
N GLN A 110 8.58 -8.71 -29.55
CA GLN A 110 8.09 -8.65 -30.94
C GLN A 110 6.54 -8.69 -31.04
N LYS A 111 5.84 -8.18 -30.01
CA LYS A 111 4.38 -8.02 -30.04
C LYS A 111 4.04 -6.58 -30.36
N GLU A 112 2.99 -6.40 -31.15
CA GLU A 112 2.51 -5.07 -31.56
C GLU A 112 1.70 -4.36 -30.46
N SER A 113 1.07 -5.12 -29.55
CA SER A 113 0.24 -4.58 -28.49
C SER A 113 0.12 -5.53 -27.30
N PHE A 114 -0.26 -4.97 -26.16
CA PHE A 114 -0.49 -5.69 -24.91
C PHE A 114 -1.85 -5.31 -24.33
N GLU A 115 -2.49 -6.28 -23.70
CA GLU A 115 -3.58 -6.03 -22.77
C GLU A 115 -3.00 -5.98 -21.36
N TYR A 116 -3.40 -4.97 -20.59
CA TYR A 116 -2.93 -4.76 -19.22
C TYR A 116 -4.04 -4.99 -18.21
N PHE A 117 -3.70 -5.53 -17.06
CA PHE A 117 -4.54 -5.42 -15.86
C PHE A 117 -3.98 -4.30 -14.98
N CYS A 118 -4.85 -3.37 -14.62
CA CYS A 118 -4.51 -2.22 -13.80
C CYS A 118 -5.25 -2.29 -12.46
N GLU A 119 -4.54 -2.11 -11.36
CA GLU A 119 -5.08 -2.22 -10.00
C GLU A 119 -4.50 -1.14 -9.09
N GLN A 120 -5.18 -0.85 -7.99
CA GLN A 120 -4.74 0.13 -7.01
C GLN A 120 -3.48 -0.35 -6.29
N LYS A 121 -2.46 0.51 -6.26
CA LYS A 121 -1.24 0.24 -5.50
C LYS A 121 -1.43 0.62 -4.03
N ILE A 122 -1.80 -0.35 -3.21
CA ILE A 122 -2.07 -0.18 -1.79
C ILE A 122 -0.77 0.16 -1.05
N ASP A 123 -0.82 1.18 -0.19
CA ASP A 123 0.30 1.55 0.67
C ASP A 123 0.26 0.77 1.98
N GLY A 124 0.63 -0.51 1.88
CA GLY A 124 0.69 -1.44 3.01
C GLY A 124 2.02 -2.18 3.07
N PHE A 125 1.96 -3.45 3.43
CA PHE A 125 3.11 -4.33 3.27
C PHE A 125 2.70 -5.73 2.77
N ALA A 126 3.55 -6.30 1.93
CA ALA A 126 3.30 -7.56 1.27
C ALA A 126 3.43 -8.76 2.21
N ILE A 127 2.47 -9.67 2.08
CA ILE A 127 2.37 -10.94 2.79
C ILE A 127 2.16 -12.09 1.79
N SER A 128 2.79 -13.23 2.07
CA SER A 128 2.47 -14.51 1.44
C SER A 128 1.66 -15.37 2.41
N LEU A 129 0.59 -15.99 1.92
CA LEU A 129 -0.29 -16.90 2.64
C LEU A 129 -0.26 -18.26 1.96
N ILE A 130 0.13 -19.29 2.71
CA ILE A 130 0.14 -20.67 2.24
C ILE A 130 -0.99 -21.43 2.92
N TYR A 131 -1.88 -21.97 2.09
CA TYR A 131 -2.94 -22.87 2.48
C TYR A 131 -2.56 -24.30 2.12
N LYS A 132 -2.66 -25.22 3.09
CA LYS A 132 -2.44 -26.66 2.86
C LYS A 132 -3.76 -27.39 3.04
N ASN A 133 -4.18 -28.13 2.01
CA ASN A 133 -5.47 -28.80 1.99
C ASN A 133 -6.60 -27.84 2.39
N GLY A 134 -6.58 -26.64 1.80
CA GLY A 134 -7.56 -25.58 2.05
C GLY A 134 -7.44 -24.87 3.40
N ILE A 135 -6.56 -25.28 4.32
CA ILE A 135 -6.42 -24.67 5.66
C ILE A 135 -5.20 -23.76 5.72
N PHE A 136 -5.37 -22.57 6.30
CA PHE A 136 -4.30 -21.59 6.46
C PHE A 136 -3.17 -22.16 7.34
N ALA A 137 -2.00 -22.39 6.73
CA ALA A 137 -0.92 -23.15 7.34
C ALA A 137 0.29 -22.29 7.70
N LEU A 138 0.65 -21.33 6.84
CA LEU A 138 1.80 -20.46 7.04
C LEU A 138 1.54 -19.09 6.42
N GLY A 139 1.84 -18.03 7.14
CA GLY A 139 1.86 -16.68 6.60
C GLY A 139 3.19 -15.99 6.89
N SER A 140 3.79 -15.37 5.88
CA SER A 140 5.13 -14.80 5.98
C SER A 140 5.23 -13.40 5.40
N THR A 141 6.07 -12.57 6.01
CA THR A 141 6.40 -11.24 5.49
C THR A 141 7.29 -11.34 4.25
N ARG A 142 7.34 -10.28 3.44
CA ARG A 142 8.29 -10.21 2.31
C ARG A 142 9.76 -10.36 2.74
N GLY A 143 10.16 -9.69 3.82
CA GLY A 143 11.55 -9.60 4.25
C GLY A 143 12.48 -9.12 3.14
N THR A 144 13.50 -9.92 2.80
CA THR A 144 14.46 -9.62 1.71
C THR A 144 13.91 -9.89 0.31
N GLY A 145 12.70 -10.46 0.20
CA GLY A 145 12.11 -10.97 -1.03
C GLY A 145 12.30 -12.49 -1.18
N GLU A 146 13.42 -13.03 -0.72
CA GLU A 146 13.68 -14.48 -0.68
C GLU A 146 13.39 -15.08 0.71
N ILE A 147 13.65 -14.30 1.76
CA ILE A 147 13.49 -14.73 3.15
C ILE A 147 12.60 -13.74 3.88
N GLY A 148 11.50 -14.25 4.40
CA GLY A 148 10.52 -13.58 5.24
C GLY A 148 10.60 -13.97 6.72
N GLU A 149 9.69 -13.41 7.51
CA GLU A 149 9.41 -13.79 8.90
C GLU A 149 8.05 -14.50 8.96
N ASP A 150 7.97 -15.62 9.68
CA ASP A 150 6.71 -16.31 10.00
C ASP A 150 5.88 -15.45 10.96
N VAL A 151 4.78 -14.89 10.45
CA VAL A 151 3.83 -14.06 11.21
C VAL A 151 2.44 -14.70 11.23
N THR A 152 2.36 -16.03 11.10
CA THR A 152 1.11 -16.78 10.96
C THR A 152 0.09 -16.46 12.06
N GLN A 153 0.51 -16.45 13.33
CA GLN A 153 -0.39 -16.18 14.45
C GLN A 153 -0.97 -14.76 14.41
N ASN A 154 -0.19 -13.79 13.94
CA ASN A 154 -0.63 -12.40 13.81
C ASN A 154 -1.56 -12.23 12.61
N LEU A 155 -1.32 -12.95 11.51
CA LEU A 155 -2.21 -12.93 10.35
C LEU A 155 -3.57 -13.59 10.63
N LYS A 156 -3.62 -14.60 11.53
CA LYS A 156 -4.88 -15.21 11.95
C LYS A 156 -5.84 -14.22 12.62
N THR A 157 -5.33 -13.14 13.24
CA THR A 157 -6.17 -12.10 13.85
C THR A 157 -6.83 -11.18 12.81
N ILE A 158 -6.41 -11.25 11.54
CA ILE A 158 -6.98 -10.44 10.45
C ILE A 158 -8.21 -11.17 9.90
N GLU A 159 -9.40 -10.66 10.23
CA GLU A 159 -10.67 -11.31 9.87
C GLU A 159 -10.92 -11.37 8.35
N SER A 160 -10.34 -10.47 7.55
CA SER A 160 -10.41 -10.54 6.09
C SER A 160 -9.56 -11.66 5.47
N ILE A 161 -8.75 -12.37 6.27
CA ILE A 161 -8.03 -13.57 5.85
C ILE A 161 -8.85 -14.80 6.25
N PRO A 162 -9.37 -15.59 5.31
CA PRO A 162 -10.08 -16.83 5.63
C PRO A 162 -9.10 -17.85 6.25
N LEU A 163 -9.50 -18.52 7.34
CA LEU A 163 -8.69 -19.62 7.89
C LEU A 163 -8.83 -20.92 7.08
N LYS A 164 -9.90 -21.01 6.30
CA LYS A 164 -10.19 -22.11 5.37
C LYS A 164 -10.70 -21.55 4.06
N LEU A 165 -10.17 -22.06 2.95
CA LEU A 165 -10.61 -21.72 1.60
C LEU A 165 -11.94 -22.40 1.32
N GLU A 166 -12.91 -21.60 0.86
CA GLU A 166 -14.22 -22.04 0.43
C GLU A 166 -14.57 -21.31 -0.87
N ILE A 167 -15.32 -21.97 -1.75
CA ILE A 167 -15.76 -21.37 -3.02
C ILE A 167 -17.12 -20.69 -2.78
N HIS A 168 -17.12 -19.36 -2.74
CA HIS A 168 -18.29 -18.53 -2.45
C HIS A 168 -19.03 -18.01 -3.69
N SER A 169 -18.37 -18.01 -4.85
CA SER A 169 -18.95 -17.62 -6.14
C SER A 169 -18.39 -18.49 -7.28
N PRO A 170 -19.02 -18.48 -8.48
CA PRO A 170 -18.52 -19.23 -9.62
C PRO A 170 -17.05 -18.91 -9.94
N LEU A 171 -16.26 -19.94 -10.25
CA LEU A 171 -14.90 -19.80 -10.75
C LEU A 171 -14.91 -19.57 -12.28
N PRO A 172 -13.86 -18.97 -12.86
CA PRO A 172 -13.91 -18.48 -14.25
C PRO A 172 -14.24 -19.56 -15.29
N ASN A 173 -13.78 -20.79 -15.08
CA ASN A 173 -14.14 -21.93 -15.93
C ASN A 173 -14.05 -23.28 -15.18
N LYS A 174 -14.54 -24.34 -15.82
CA LYS A 174 -14.58 -25.70 -15.25
C LYS A 174 -13.20 -26.33 -15.00
N LYS A 175 -12.17 -25.99 -15.78
CA LYS A 175 -10.81 -26.49 -15.57
C LYS A 175 -10.23 -25.90 -14.28
N ILE A 176 -10.39 -24.60 -14.10
CA ILE A 176 -10.01 -23.89 -12.87
C ILE A 176 -10.79 -24.43 -11.68
N GLU A 177 -12.12 -24.58 -11.80
CA GLU A 177 -12.96 -25.11 -10.72
C GLU A 177 -12.50 -26.49 -10.25
N LYS A 178 -12.22 -27.40 -11.19
CA LYS A 178 -11.71 -28.73 -10.88
C LYS A 178 -10.36 -28.66 -10.16
N ARG A 179 -9.42 -27.87 -10.69
CA ARG A 179 -8.08 -27.75 -10.14
C ARG A 179 -8.04 -27.12 -8.75
N VAL A 180 -8.83 -26.06 -8.53
CA VAL A 180 -8.98 -25.43 -7.22
C VAL A 180 -9.53 -26.43 -6.20
N LYS A 181 -10.57 -27.20 -6.56
CA LYS A 181 -11.13 -28.23 -5.67
C LYS A 181 -10.11 -29.31 -5.31
N GLU A 182 -9.36 -29.80 -6.28
CA GLU A 182 -8.27 -30.77 -6.05
C GLU A 182 -7.22 -30.23 -5.06
N LEU A 183 -6.79 -28.98 -5.22
CA LEU A 183 -5.78 -28.36 -4.35
C LEU A 183 -6.31 -28.03 -2.95
N ILE A 184 -7.58 -27.67 -2.83
CA ILE A 184 -8.26 -27.51 -1.52
C ILE A 184 -8.38 -28.86 -0.81
N GLU A 185 -8.65 -29.95 -1.52
CA GLU A 185 -8.74 -31.27 -0.88
C GLU A 185 -7.35 -31.81 -0.52
N LYS A 186 -6.40 -31.72 -1.46
CA LYS A 186 -5.06 -32.28 -1.32
C LYS A 186 -4.05 -31.48 -2.13
N GLY A 187 -3.46 -30.48 -1.52
CA GLY A 187 -2.50 -29.62 -2.19
C GLY A 187 -2.05 -28.44 -1.37
N GLU A 188 -1.36 -27.53 -2.04
CA GLU A 188 -0.91 -26.27 -1.46
C GLU A 188 -1.30 -25.14 -2.40
N ILE A 189 -1.83 -24.05 -1.84
CA ILE A 189 -2.18 -22.82 -2.55
C ILE A 189 -1.45 -21.67 -1.88
N GLU A 190 -0.62 -20.95 -2.64
CA GLU A 190 0.04 -19.71 -2.21
C GLU A 190 -0.70 -18.50 -2.81
N ILE A 191 -1.12 -17.59 -1.92
CA ILE A 191 -1.80 -16.34 -2.24
C ILE A 191 -0.96 -15.20 -1.67
N ARG A 192 -0.80 -14.12 -2.45
CA ARG A 192 -0.15 -12.91 -1.96
C ARG A 192 -1.10 -11.74 -1.96
N GLY A 193 -0.81 -10.81 -1.06
CA GLY A 193 -1.63 -9.64 -0.88
C GLY A 193 -0.94 -8.62 0.01
N GLU A 194 -1.61 -7.49 0.16
CA GLU A 194 -1.14 -6.39 0.97
C GLU A 194 -1.92 -6.34 2.28
N VAL A 195 -1.22 -6.37 3.41
CA VAL A 195 -1.82 -6.00 4.69
C VAL A 195 -1.73 -4.49 4.85
N TYR A 196 -2.84 -3.87 5.21
CA TYR A 196 -2.96 -2.44 5.37
C TYR A 196 -3.82 -2.06 6.58
N MET A 197 -3.78 -0.78 6.93
CA MET A 197 -4.61 -0.19 7.98
C MET A 197 -5.46 0.93 7.37
N GLU A 198 -6.74 0.96 7.74
CA GLU A 198 -7.64 2.02 7.30
C GLU A 198 -7.30 3.37 7.95
N LYS A 199 -7.53 4.47 7.21
CA LYS A 199 -7.27 5.85 7.65
C LYS A 199 -7.96 6.16 8.98
N LYS A 200 -9.23 5.78 9.12
CA LYS A 200 -10.02 5.99 10.36
C LYS A 200 -9.42 5.29 11.58
N VAL A 201 -8.91 4.06 11.40
CA VAL A 201 -8.27 3.30 12.47
C VAL A 201 -6.96 3.96 12.87
N PHE A 202 -6.14 4.33 11.90
CA PHE A 202 -4.88 5.05 12.11
C PHE A 202 -5.08 6.37 12.87
N GLU A 203 -6.04 7.20 12.43
CA GLU A 203 -6.39 8.46 13.07
C GLU A 203 -6.86 8.26 14.52
N LYS A 204 -7.68 7.24 14.77
CA LYS A 204 -8.14 6.89 16.12
C LYS A 204 -6.97 6.56 17.04
N ILE A 205 -6.05 5.69 16.58
CA ILE A 205 -4.87 5.31 17.36
C ILE A 205 -3.99 6.52 17.67
N ASN A 206 -3.70 7.36 16.68
CA ASN A 206 -2.89 8.56 16.92
C ASN A 206 -3.57 9.54 17.90
N LYS A 207 -4.88 9.75 17.80
CA LYS A 207 -5.65 10.56 18.77
C LYS A 207 -5.58 10.00 20.19
N GLU A 208 -5.58 8.68 20.35
CA GLU A 208 -5.41 8.03 21.65
C GLU A 208 -4.00 8.21 22.22
N LEU A 209 -2.96 8.18 21.38
CA LEU A 209 -1.57 8.43 21.79
C LEU A 209 -1.36 9.89 22.19
N GLU A 210 -1.90 10.84 21.42
CA GLU A 210 -1.83 12.28 21.74
C GLU A 210 -2.45 12.58 23.10
N LYS A 211 -3.61 11.99 23.41
CA LYS A 211 -4.26 12.11 24.73
C LYS A 211 -3.41 11.59 25.88
N LYS A 212 -2.51 10.64 25.63
CA LYS A 212 -1.58 10.08 26.61
C LYS A 212 -0.23 10.80 26.64
N GLY A 213 -0.01 11.81 25.78
CA GLY A 213 1.28 12.47 25.63
C GLY A 213 2.36 11.58 24.99
N GLU A 214 1.96 10.50 24.30
CA GLU A 214 2.87 9.58 23.63
C GLU A 214 3.17 10.01 22.19
N LYS A 215 4.28 9.50 21.63
CA LYS A 215 4.69 9.80 20.26
C LYS A 215 3.74 9.15 19.24
N THR A 216 3.21 9.94 18.31
CA THR A 216 2.35 9.48 17.22
C THR A 216 3.13 8.78 16.10
N TYR A 217 2.41 8.00 15.30
CA TYR A 217 2.94 7.36 14.10
C TYR A 217 2.81 8.28 12.89
N SER A 218 3.81 8.21 11.99
CA SER A 218 3.89 9.09 10.81
C SER A 218 2.99 8.67 9.64
N ASN A 219 2.77 7.37 9.45
CA ASN A 219 1.91 6.84 8.38
C ASN A 219 1.30 5.47 8.76
N PRO A 220 0.14 5.11 8.18
CA PRO A 220 -0.53 3.82 8.39
C PRO A 220 0.33 2.61 8.07
N ARG A 221 1.14 2.66 7.01
CA ARG A 221 2.00 1.54 6.57
C ARG A 221 2.99 1.11 7.65
N ASN A 222 3.72 2.06 8.24
CA ASN A 222 4.70 1.80 9.28
C ASN A 222 4.02 1.26 10.54
N LEU A 223 2.83 1.78 10.88
CA LEU A 223 2.05 1.26 11.99
C LEU A 223 1.57 -0.18 11.72
N ALA A 224 1.08 -0.47 10.51
CA ALA A 224 0.64 -1.80 10.12
C ALA A 224 1.81 -2.81 10.17
N ALA A 225 2.96 -2.46 9.60
CA ALA A 225 4.16 -3.30 9.62
C ALA A 225 4.72 -3.52 11.03
N GLY A 226 4.69 -2.49 11.89
CA GLY A 226 5.06 -2.64 13.30
C GLY A 226 4.06 -3.47 14.10
N THR A 227 2.79 -3.40 13.73
CA THR A 227 1.70 -4.15 14.37
C THR A 227 1.79 -5.64 14.04
N ILE A 228 1.99 -6.02 12.77
CA ILE A 228 2.11 -7.45 12.44
C ILE A 228 3.36 -8.11 13.01
N ARG A 229 4.36 -7.32 13.42
CA ARG A 229 5.62 -7.79 14.01
C ARG A 229 5.60 -7.71 15.55
N GLN A 230 4.41 -7.69 16.16
CA GLN A 230 4.28 -7.88 17.60
C GLN A 230 4.40 -9.35 17.97
N LEU A 231 5.17 -9.64 19.01
CA LEU A 231 5.32 -11.02 19.51
C LEU A 231 4.03 -11.56 20.14
N ASP A 232 3.20 -10.69 20.69
CA ASP A 232 1.89 -11.04 21.24
C ASP A 232 0.76 -10.72 20.23
N PRO A 233 0.08 -11.75 19.67
CA PRO A 233 -1.05 -11.57 18.76
C PRO A 233 -2.20 -10.74 19.35
N LYS A 234 -2.36 -10.70 20.68
CA LYS A 234 -3.40 -9.88 21.33
C LYS A 234 -3.17 -8.38 21.15
N LEU A 235 -1.93 -7.95 20.91
CA LEU A 235 -1.64 -6.56 20.57
C LEU A 235 -2.01 -6.24 19.12
N VAL A 236 -1.94 -7.24 18.24
CA VAL A 236 -2.33 -7.14 16.82
C VAL A 236 -3.84 -7.00 16.70
N GLU A 237 -4.59 -7.82 17.43
CA GLU A 237 -6.07 -7.78 17.46
C GLU A 237 -6.60 -6.37 17.81
N LYS A 238 -5.97 -5.68 18.77
CA LYS A 238 -6.36 -4.32 19.19
C LYS A 238 -6.16 -3.25 18.12
N ARG A 239 -5.40 -3.56 17.07
CA ARG A 239 -5.05 -2.64 15.98
C ARG A 239 -5.55 -3.26 14.68
N PRO A 240 -6.85 -3.16 14.38
CA PRO A 240 -7.46 -3.93 13.31
C PRO A 240 -6.79 -3.63 11.97
N LEU A 241 -6.17 -4.66 11.42
CA LEU A 241 -5.59 -4.67 10.09
C LEU A 241 -6.57 -5.31 9.10
N LYS A 242 -6.39 -5.00 7.82
CA LYS A 242 -7.09 -5.66 6.72
C LYS A 242 -6.08 -6.20 5.73
N PHE A 243 -6.53 -7.14 4.91
CA PHE A 243 -5.77 -7.78 3.85
C PHE A 243 -6.53 -7.67 2.53
N LEU A 244 -5.82 -7.35 1.46
CA LEU A 244 -6.34 -7.38 0.09
C LEU A 244 -5.43 -8.26 -0.76
N ALA A 245 -6.00 -9.32 -1.34
CA ALA A 245 -5.28 -10.26 -2.18
C ALA A 245 -5.12 -9.72 -3.61
N TYR A 246 -3.92 -9.84 -4.16
CA TYR A 246 -3.58 -9.34 -5.49
C TYR A 246 -2.87 -10.36 -6.40
N ASP A 247 -2.45 -11.53 -5.89
CA ASP A 247 -1.70 -12.50 -6.70
C ASP A 247 -1.97 -13.94 -6.25
N LEU A 248 -2.10 -14.84 -7.23
CA LEU A 248 -2.27 -16.27 -7.03
C LEU A 248 -1.07 -17.01 -7.65
N ILE A 249 -0.08 -17.31 -6.81
CA ILE A 249 1.18 -17.92 -7.23
C ILE A 249 1.00 -19.36 -7.69
N THR A 250 0.09 -20.09 -7.05
CA THR A 250 -0.19 -21.47 -7.44
C THR A 250 -0.96 -21.51 -8.74
N ASP A 251 -0.43 -22.27 -9.70
CA ASP A 251 -1.12 -22.53 -10.97
C ASP A 251 -2.36 -23.42 -10.75
N VAL A 252 -3.51 -22.79 -10.96
CA VAL A 252 -4.83 -23.41 -10.99
C VAL A 252 -5.45 -23.43 -12.40
N ASN A 253 -4.61 -23.26 -13.44
CA ASN A 253 -4.95 -23.05 -14.85
C ASN A 253 -5.50 -21.67 -15.20
N GLN A 254 -5.14 -20.64 -14.43
CA GLN A 254 -5.37 -19.24 -14.81
C GLN A 254 -4.48 -18.88 -16.01
N GLU A 255 -5.05 -18.19 -16.99
CA GLU A 255 -4.34 -17.72 -18.19
C GLU A 255 -4.07 -16.23 -18.12
N THR A 256 -4.88 -15.49 -17.34
CA THR A 256 -4.72 -14.06 -17.15
C THR A 256 -4.69 -13.67 -15.67
N HIS A 257 -4.02 -12.57 -15.37
CA HIS A 257 -3.98 -12.03 -14.02
C HIS A 257 -5.35 -11.54 -13.55
N SER A 258 -6.17 -11.01 -14.45
CA SER A 258 -7.61 -10.74 -14.18
C SER A 258 -8.36 -11.98 -13.67
N GLN A 259 -8.09 -13.18 -14.18
CA GLN A 259 -8.68 -14.41 -13.66
C GLN A 259 -8.18 -14.72 -12.24
N GLU A 260 -6.95 -14.37 -11.88
CA GLU A 260 -6.44 -14.53 -10.51
C GLU A 260 -7.30 -13.73 -9.52
N HIS A 261 -7.62 -12.47 -9.84
CA HIS A 261 -8.52 -11.65 -9.03
C HIS A 261 -9.91 -12.27 -8.90
N GLU A 262 -10.49 -12.78 -9.99
CA GLU A 262 -11.78 -13.49 -9.96
C GLU A 262 -11.73 -14.75 -9.06
N ILE A 263 -10.65 -15.53 -9.14
CA ILE A 263 -10.44 -16.72 -8.32
C ILE A 263 -10.28 -16.34 -6.85
N LEU A 264 -9.44 -15.35 -6.54
CA LEU A 264 -9.21 -14.87 -5.18
C LEU A 264 -10.51 -14.37 -4.54
N PHE A 265 -11.31 -13.61 -5.29
CA PHE A 265 -12.64 -13.19 -4.84
C PHE A 265 -13.54 -14.40 -4.54
N SER A 266 -13.62 -15.34 -5.48
CA SER A 266 -14.40 -16.57 -5.31
C SER A 266 -13.93 -17.46 -4.16
N LEU A 267 -12.65 -17.39 -3.78
CA LEU A 267 -12.07 -18.08 -2.61
C LEU A 267 -12.31 -17.36 -1.27
N GLY A 268 -13.03 -16.24 -1.27
CA GLY A 268 -13.39 -15.52 -0.05
C GLY A 268 -12.38 -14.48 0.38
N PHE A 269 -11.59 -13.93 -0.55
CA PHE A 269 -10.72 -12.78 -0.30
C PHE A 269 -11.34 -11.47 -0.81
N LYS A 270 -11.08 -10.38 -0.10
CA LYS A 270 -11.24 -9.05 -0.68
C LYS A 270 -10.10 -8.81 -1.67
N THR A 271 -10.45 -8.33 -2.86
CA THR A 271 -9.52 -8.01 -3.94
C THR A 271 -9.92 -6.70 -4.61
N ASP A 272 -8.98 -6.05 -5.30
CA ASP A 272 -9.31 -4.96 -6.20
C ASP A 272 -9.98 -5.56 -7.44
N LYS A 273 -11.07 -4.95 -7.90
CA LYS A 273 -11.68 -5.34 -9.18
C LYS A 273 -10.80 -4.95 -10.36
N GLY A 274 -9.94 -3.95 -10.16
CA GLY A 274 -9.03 -3.44 -11.18
C GLY A 274 -9.75 -3.01 -12.45
N LYS A 275 -8.99 -2.93 -13.54
CA LYS A 275 -9.50 -2.67 -14.89
C LYS A 275 -8.59 -3.30 -15.92
N ILE A 276 -9.18 -4.06 -16.83
CA ILE A 276 -8.51 -4.51 -18.05
C ILE A 276 -8.43 -3.32 -19.01
N CYS A 277 -7.22 -2.96 -19.44
CA CYS A 277 -6.93 -1.83 -20.32
C CYS A 277 -6.23 -2.34 -21.58
N LYS A 278 -6.74 -1.98 -22.75
CA LYS A 278 -6.24 -2.46 -24.06
C LYS A 278 -5.33 -1.47 -24.77
N SER A 279 -5.07 -0.32 -24.16
CA SER A 279 -4.23 0.73 -24.71
C SER A 279 -3.61 1.59 -23.62
N ILE A 280 -2.51 2.28 -23.94
CA ILE A 280 -1.89 3.31 -23.09
C ILE A 280 -2.95 4.30 -22.60
N LYS A 281 -3.80 4.80 -23.50
CA LYS A 281 -4.85 5.76 -23.17
C LYS A 281 -5.78 5.23 -22.06
N GLU A 282 -6.23 3.97 -22.15
CA GLU A 282 -7.09 3.38 -21.13
C GLU A 282 -6.40 3.24 -19.77
N VAL A 283 -5.11 2.92 -19.76
CA VAL A 283 -4.28 2.87 -18.53
C VAL A 283 -4.18 4.27 -17.91
N ILE A 284 -3.85 5.29 -18.71
CA ILE A 284 -3.72 6.67 -18.23
C ILE A 284 -5.06 7.22 -17.73
N ASP A 285 -6.16 6.93 -18.43
CA ASP A 285 -7.51 7.32 -17.99
C ASP A 285 -7.86 6.67 -16.64
N PHE A 286 -7.53 5.38 -16.46
CA PHE A 286 -7.71 4.70 -15.18
C PHE A 286 -6.83 5.28 -14.08
N TRP A 287 -5.56 5.54 -14.36
CA TRP A 287 -4.64 6.17 -13.41
C TRP A 287 -5.15 7.53 -12.92
N LYS A 288 -5.61 8.40 -13.82
CA LYS A 288 -6.22 9.70 -13.49
C LYS A 288 -7.54 9.56 -12.73
N GLU A 289 -8.34 8.55 -13.03
CA GLU A 289 -9.57 8.25 -12.30
C GLU A 289 -9.28 7.86 -10.85
N ILE A 290 -8.32 6.95 -10.63
CA ILE A 290 -7.91 6.51 -9.30
C ILE A 290 -7.26 7.67 -8.52
N GLU A 291 -6.44 8.51 -9.16
CA GLU A 291 -5.85 9.69 -8.51
C GLU A 291 -6.92 10.61 -7.91
N LYS A 292 -8.02 10.86 -8.65
CA LYS A 292 -9.16 11.67 -8.17
C LYS A 292 -9.90 11.02 -6.99
N LYS A 293 -9.99 9.68 -6.97
CA LYS A 293 -10.67 8.92 -5.92
C LYS A 293 -9.79 8.65 -4.69
N ARG A 294 -8.47 8.82 -4.80
CA ARG A 294 -7.47 8.50 -3.77
C ARG A 294 -7.86 8.95 -2.36
N GLU A 295 -8.33 10.18 -2.20
CA GLU A 295 -8.63 10.73 -0.88
C GLU A 295 -9.90 10.13 -0.26
N SER A 296 -10.88 9.72 -1.07
CA SER A 296 -12.13 9.12 -0.58
C SER A 296 -11.99 7.64 -0.18
N LEU A 297 -10.92 6.97 -0.60
CA LEU A 297 -10.66 5.59 -0.22
C LEU A 297 -10.41 5.45 1.30
N PRO A 298 -10.87 4.36 1.92
CA PRO A 298 -10.69 4.12 3.35
C PRO A 298 -9.24 3.77 3.73
N TYR A 299 -8.37 3.54 2.76
CA TYR A 299 -6.95 3.24 2.91
C TYR A 299 -6.09 4.11 2.00
N LEU A 300 -4.78 4.11 2.24
CA LEU A 300 -3.83 4.85 1.40
C LEU A 300 -3.43 4.02 0.19
N ILE A 301 -3.32 4.70 -0.94
CA ILE A 301 -2.73 4.21 -2.17
C ILE A 301 -1.67 5.21 -2.64
N ASP A 302 -0.63 4.73 -3.31
CA ASP A 302 0.48 5.56 -3.84
C ASP A 302 0.60 5.53 -5.37
N GLY A 303 -0.27 4.78 -6.05
CA GLY A 303 -0.33 4.71 -7.50
C GLY A 303 -1.31 3.66 -8.01
N VAL A 304 -1.06 3.23 -9.25
CA VAL A 304 -1.67 2.07 -9.89
C VAL A 304 -0.57 1.08 -10.26
N VAL A 305 -0.76 -0.20 -9.97
CA VAL A 305 0.09 -1.25 -10.54
C VAL A 305 -0.49 -1.60 -11.92
N VAL A 306 0.38 -1.61 -12.92
CA VAL A 306 0.05 -1.97 -14.29
C VAL A 306 0.89 -3.17 -14.66
N LEU A 307 0.25 -4.23 -15.14
CA LEU A 307 0.94 -5.44 -15.58
C LEU A 307 0.33 -6.04 -16.83
N VAL A 308 1.13 -6.75 -17.61
CA VAL A 308 0.65 -7.50 -18.79
C VAL A 308 -0.32 -8.58 -18.32
N ASN A 309 -1.58 -8.53 -18.80
CA ASN A 309 -2.67 -9.36 -18.30
C ASN A 309 -2.48 -10.85 -18.65
N ASP A 310 -1.86 -11.18 -19.79
CA ASP A 310 -1.61 -12.57 -20.20
C ASP A 310 -0.42 -13.17 -19.44
N ASN A 311 -0.67 -14.22 -18.64
CA ASN A 311 0.31 -14.79 -17.73
C ASN A 311 1.49 -15.44 -18.46
N LYS A 312 1.25 -16.06 -19.62
CA LYS A 312 2.32 -16.66 -20.44
C LYS A 312 3.27 -15.59 -20.97
N THR A 313 2.72 -14.47 -21.46
CA THR A 313 3.51 -13.32 -21.90
C THR A 313 4.26 -12.70 -20.74
N PHE A 314 3.60 -12.50 -19.59
CA PHE A 314 4.24 -11.97 -18.39
C PHE A 314 5.45 -12.81 -17.95
N GLN A 315 5.29 -14.13 -17.90
CA GLN A 315 6.37 -15.07 -17.58
C GLN A 315 7.50 -15.02 -18.62
N ALA A 316 7.19 -14.96 -19.91
CA ALA A 316 8.19 -14.89 -20.99
C ALA A 316 9.00 -13.58 -20.98
N LEU A 317 8.40 -12.46 -20.56
CA LEU A 317 9.10 -11.20 -20.37
C LEU A 317 10.14 -11.30 -19.23
N GLY A 318 9.87 -12.12 -18.21
CA GLY A 318 10.80 -12.42 -17.13
C GLY A 318 11.17 -11.19 -16.28
N ILE A 319 12.31 -11.30 -15.59
CA ILE A 319 12.77 -10.33 -14.58
C ILE A 319 14.03 -9.61 -15.07
N VAL A 320 14.14 -8.31 -14.78
CA VAL A 320 15.35 -7.50 -14.94
C VAL A 320 15.78 -6.95 -13.58
N GLY A 321 17.02 -7.25 -13.18
CA GLY A 321 17.49 -6.90 -11.83
C GLY A 321 16.65 -7.56 -10.74
N LYS A 322 15.77 -6.78 -10.08
CA LYS A 322 14.88 -7.24 -9.00
C LYS A 322 13.39 -6.95 -9.28
N THR A 323 13.05 -6.63 -10.53
CA THR A 323 11.70 -6.21 -10.92
C THR A 323 11.25 -6.97 -12.17
N PRO A 324 9.96 -7.34 -12.27
CA PRO A 324 9.42 -7.97 -13.47
C PRO A 324 9.41 -6.96 -14.64
N ARG A 325 9.75 -7.40 -15.85
CA ARG A 325 9.69 -6.52 -17.04
C ARG A 325 8.24 -6.13 -17.35
N GLY A 326 7.33 -7.09 -17.28
CA GLY A 326 5.92 -6.93 -17.63
C GLY A 326 5.04 -6.27 -16.57
N GLN A 327 5.60 -5.64 -15.53
CA GLN A 327 4.83 -4.91 -14.51
C GLN A 327 5.55 -3.65 -14.01
N ARG A 328 4.79 -2.58 -13.79
CA ARG A 328 5.25 -1.28 -13.30
C ARG A 328 4.27 -0.68 -12.30
N ALA A 329 4.79 0.17 -11.42
CA ALA A 329 4.01 0.97 -10.48
C ALA A 329 3.90 2.39 -11.04
N LEU A 330 2.79 2.72 -11.68
CA LEU A 330 2.49 4.07 -12.14
C LEU A 330 2.06 4.93 -10.93
N LYS A 331 3.04 5.58 -10.31
CA LYS A 331 2.86 6.33 -9.07
C LYS A 331 2.17 7.66 -9.32
N PHE A 332 1.34 8.07 -8.36
CA PHE A 332 0.85 9.45 -8.36
C PHE A 332 2.01 10.39 -8.15
N SER A 333 1.91 11.57 -8.76
CA SER A 333 2.97 12.57 -8.61
C SER A 333 3.21 12.85 -7.13
N PRO A 334 4.46 12.74 -6.65
CA PRO A 334 4.72 12.85 -5.24
C PRO A 334 4.45 14.29 -4.78
N LYS A 335 4.00 14.43 -3.52
CA LYS A 335 3.82 15.77 -2.90
C LYS A 335 5.16 16.45 -2.62
N GLU A 336 6.25 15.66 -2.55
CA GLU A 336 7.62 16.12 -2.37
C GLU A 336 8.54 15.46 -3.40
N ALA A 337 9.54 16.18 -3.90
CA ALA A 337 10.55 15.64 -4.78
C ALA A 337 11.92 16.24 -4.45
N THR A 338 13.00 15.55 -4.79
CA THR A 338 14.34 16.13 -4.75
C THR A 338 14.71 16.71 -6.10
N THR A 339 15.34 17.88 -6.11
CA THR A 339 15.92 18.45 -7.33
C THR A 339 17.15 19.30 -7.00
N ILE A 340 17.85 19.77 -8.04
CA ILE A 340 19.01 20.67 -7.88
C ILE A 340 18.51 22.11 -7.84
N LEU A 341 18.93 22.86 -6.82
CA LEU A 341 18.79 24.31 -6.76
C LEU A 341 19.83 24.94 -7.69
N GLU A 342 19.48 25.16 -8.95
CA GLU A 342 20.43 25.63 -9.97
C GLU A 342 20.90 27.05 -9.73
N ASP A 343 20.01 27.92 -9.25
CA ASP A 343 20.28 29.32 -8.92
C ASP A 343 19.24 29.90 -7.94
N ILE A 344 19.51 31.09 -7.38
CA ILE A 344 18.52 31.90 -6.65
C ILE A 344 18.47 33.29 -7.29
N ILE A 345 17.35 33.58 -7.94
CA ILE A 345 17.10 34.90 -8.53
C ILE A 345 16.28 35.77 -7.57
N VAL A 346 16.31 37.09 -7.76
CA VAL A 346 15.54 38.04 -6.93
C VAL A 346 14.46 38.69 -7.77
N GLN A 347 13.20 38.53 -7.34
CA GLN A 347 12.06 39.21 -7.93
C GLN A 347 11.71 40.46 -7.12
N VAL A 348 11.44 41.57 -7.81
CA VAL A 348 10.98 42.81 -7.20
C VAL A 348 9.47 42.90 -7.37
N GLY A 349 8.73 42.86 -6.27
CA GLY A 349 7.27 42.96 -6.26
C GLY A 349 6.78 44.39 -6.50
N ARG A 350 5.46 44.54 -6.73
CA ARG A 350 4.80 45.84 -6.96
C ARG A 350 5.02 46.88 -5.85
N THR A 351 5.25 46.42 -4.62
CA THR A 351 5.54 47.27 -3.45
C THR A 351 7.04 47.53 -3.25
N GLY A 352 7.88 47.16 -4.22
CA GLY A 352 9.33 47.22 -4.13
C GLY A 352 9.95 46.09 -3.31
N ALA A 353 9.18 45.13 -2.77
CA ALA A 353 9.70 44.02 -1.98
C ALA A 353 10.56 43.06 -2.82
N LEU A 354 11.80 42.79 -2.38
CA LEU A 354 12.71 41.84 -3.00
C LEU A 354 12.49 40.44 -2.40
N THR A 355 12.04 39.51 -3.24
CA THR A 355 11.75 38.13 -2.88
C THR A 355 12.73 37.18 -3.58
N PRO A 356 13.50 36.36 -2.84
CA PRO A 356 14.33 35.33 -3.44
C PRO A 356 13.47 34.18 -3.97
N VAL A 357 13.78 33.73 -5.18
CA VAL A 357 13.09 32.64 -5.89
C VAL A 357 14.12 31.62 -6.32
N ALA A 358 13.93 30.37 -5.90
CA ALA A 358 14.73 29.25 -6.33
C ALA A 358 14.48 28.96 -7.82
N VAL A 359 15.55 28.85 -8.59
CA VAL A 359 15.55 28.22 -9.92
C VAL A 359 15.99 26.79 -9.74
N LEU A 360 15.14 25.86 -10.15
CA LEU A 360 15.30 24.43 -9.92
C LEU A 360 15.52 23.72 -11.24
N LYS A 361 16.36 22.68 -11.23
CA LYS A 361 16.35 21.69 -12.31
C LYS A 361 14.92 21.16 -12.42
N PRO A 362 14.29 21.14 -13.61
CA PRO A 362 12.89 20.79 -13.74
C PRO A 362 12.55 19.45 -13.09
N VAL A 363 11.53 19.44 -12.24
CA VAL A 363 11.09 18.25 -11.48
C VAL A 363 9.57 18.17 -11.45
N MET A 364 9.02 16.96 -11.62
CA MET A 364 7.58 16.74 -11.54
C MET A 364 7.13 16.71 -10.07
N LEU A 365 6.11 17.50 -9.74
CA LEU A 365 5.57 17.58 -8.38
C LEU A 365 4.07 17.86 -8.41
N GLY A 366 3.26 16.95 -7.86
CA GLY A 366 1.79 17.02 -7.93
C GLY A 366 1.22 17.20 -9.34
N GLY A 367 1.78 16.51 -10.35
CA GLY A 367 1.27 16.48 -11.73
C GLY A 367 1.75 17.64 -12.60
N VAL A 368 2.59 18.54 -12.06
CA VAL A 368 3.06 19.74 -12.76
C VAL A 368 4.59 19.76 -12.75
N LEU A 369 5.17 20.18 -13.87
CA LEU A 369 6.61 20.42 -13.97
C LEU A 369 6.96 21.70 -13.22
N ILE A 370 7.72 21.57 -12.14
CA ILE A 370 8.19 22.68 -11.32
C ILE A 370 9.64 22.99 -11.69
N SER A 371 9.90 24.24 -12.06
CA SER A 371 11.24 24.78 -12.28
C SER A 371 11.55 25.99 -11.39
N ARG A 372 10.56 26.46 -10.60
CA ARG A 372 10.70 27.60 -9.69
C ARG A 372 9.96 27.35 -8.38
N ALA A 373 10.54 27.81 -7.28
CA ALA A 373 9.92 27.75 -5.96
C ALA A 373 10.21 29.02 -5.16
N THR A 374 9.27 29.46 -4.33
CA THR A 374 9.49 30.61 -3.45
C THR A 374 10.45 30.24 -2.30
N LEU A 375 11.31 31.18 -1.93
CA LEU A 375 12.16 31.08 -0.73
C LEU A 375 11.72 32.04 0.37
N HIS A 376 10.61 32.75 0.17
CA HIS A 376 10.01 33.76 1.05
C HIS A 376 10.90 35.00 1.28
N ASN A 377 12.06 34.87 1.91
CA ASN A 377 12.96 35.97 2.22
C ASN A 377 14.40 35.46 2.48
N GLU A 378 15.37 36.38 2.58
CA GLU A 378 16.78 36.02 2.79
C GLU A 378 17.01 35.27 4.12
N ASP A 379 16.25 35.61 5.16
CA ASP A 379 16.42 35.01 6.49
C ASP A 379 16.00 33.53 6.49
N GLU A 380 14.95 33.16 5.74
CA GLU A 380 14.54 31.76 5.54
C GLU A 380 15.58 30.96 4.73
N VAL A 381 16.20 31.57 3.71
CA VAL A 381 17.32 30.95 2.97
C VAL A 381 18.46 30.62 3.92
N LYS A 382 18.84 31.57 4.79
CA LYS A 382 19.90 31.40 5.78
C LYS A 382 19.55 30.37 6.85
N LYS A 383 18.32 30.43 7.38
CA LYS A 383 17.82 29.50 8.41
C LYS A 383 17.80 28.06 7.92
N LYS A 384 17.38 27.84 6.67
CA LYS A 384 17.40 26.51 6.03
C LYS A 384 18.80 26.09 5.56
N ASP A 385 19.78 27.00 5.64
CA ASP A 385 21.16 26.82 5.14
C ASP A 385 21.15 26.42 3.65
N LEU A 386 20.36 27.09 2.82
CA LEU A 386 20.27 26.79 1.39
C LEU A 386 21.45 27.43 0.63
N LYS A 387 22.08 26.66 -0.24
CA LYS A 387 23.16 27.11 -1.13
C LYS A 387 22.85 26.78 -2.58
N ILE A 388 23.26 27.64 -3.50
CA ILE A 388 23.14 27.39 -4.93
C ILE A 388 23.98 26.15 -5.27
N LYS A 389 23.40 25.25 -6.09
CA LYS A 389 23.81 23.88 -6.40
C LYS A 389 23.53 22.82 -5.33
N ASP A 390 22.86 23.15 -4.22
CA ASP A 390 22.35 22.12 -3.31
C ASP A 390 21.36 21.19 -4.03
N THR A 391 21.41 19.91 -3.69
CA THR A 391 20.25 19.03 -3.84
C THR A 391 19.25 19.37 -2.75
N VAL A 392 18.04 19.78 -3.12
CA VAL A 392 17.00 20.25 -2.21
C VAL A 392 15.74 19.40 -2.30
N ILE A 393 15.04 19.26 -1.18
CA ILE A 393 13.68 18.72 -1.15
C ILE A 393 12.70 19.87 -1.41
N VAL A 394 11.85 19.71 -2.41
CA VAL A 394 10.77 20.62 -2.77
C VAL A 394 9.42 19.97 -2.50
N GLN A 395 8.43 20.79 -2.17
CA GLN A 395 7.05 20.36 -1.87
C GLN A 395 6.05 21.35 -2.47
N ARG A 396 4.82 20.91 -2.74
CA ARG A 396 3.67 21.81 -2.93
C ARG A 396 2.91 21.95 -1.61
N ALA A 397 2.90 23.16 -1.06
CA ALA A 397 2.03 23.48 0.07
C ALA A 397 0.62 23.76 -0.47
N GLY A 398 -0.29 22.79 -0.30
CA GLY A 398 -1.57 22.79 -1.00
C GLY A 398 -1.41 22.72 -2.52
N ASP A 399 -2.51 22.89 -3.26
CA ASP A 399 -2.51 22.78 -4.72
C ASP A 399 -1.97 24.03 -5.45
N VAL A 400 -1.15 24.90 -4.84
CA VAL A 400 -0.87 26.21 -5.45
C VAL A 400 0.62 26.58 -5.54
N ILE A 401 1.41 26.53 -4.46
CA ILE A 401 2.75 27.15 -4.46
C ILE A 401 3.85 26.15 -4.12
N PRO A 402 4.83 25.93 -5.03
CA PRO A 402 6.02 25.14 -4.73
C PRO A 402 6.95 25.86 -3.73
N GLN A 403 7.44 25.13 -2.74
CA GLN A 403 8.37 25.61 -1.71
C GLN A 403 9.57 24.66 -1.56
N VAL A 404 10.73 25.23 -1.23
CA VAL A 404 11.91 24.45 -0.82
C VAL A 404 11.84 24.16 0.68
N LEU A 405 11.83 22.89 1.06
CA LEU A 405 11.78 22.46 2.47
C LEU A 405 13.15 22.53 3.14
N LYS A 406 14.12 21.80 2.62
CA LYS A 406 15.48 21.70 3.18
C LYS A 406 16.50 21.21 2.15
N PRO A 407 17.79 21.53 2.31
CA PRO A 407 18.86 20.90 1.54
C PRO A 407 19.17 19.50 2.07
N LEU A 408 19.63 18.63 1.19
CA LEU A 408 20.31 17.37 1.52
C LEU A 408 21.80 17.65 1.65
N LYS A 409 22.21 18.08 2.84
CA LYS A 409 23.58 18.59 3.09
C LYS A 409 24.65 17.54 2.87
N GLU A 410 24.29 16.27 3.00
CA GLU A 410 25.14 15.10 2.82
C GLU A 410 25.56 14.93 1.35
N LEU A 411 24.82 15.51 0.40
CA LEU A 411 25.11 15.46 -1.03
C LEU A 411 25.93 16.67 -1.51
N ARG A 412 26.40 17.52 -0.59
CA ARG A 412 27.24 18.67 -0.95
C ARG A 412 28.61 18.21 -1.42
N THR A 413 29.04 18.82 -2.51
CA THR A 413 30.33 18.62 -3.17
C THR A 413 31.38 19.62 -2.71
N GLY A 414 30.99 20.66 -1.97
CA GLY A 414 31.83 21.80 -1.59
C GLY A 414 31.89 22.90 -2.64
N LYS A 415 31.25 22.72 -3.80
CA LYS A 415 31.16 23.73 -4.88
C LYS A 415 29.96 24.66 -4.75
N GLU A 416 29.13 24.46 -3.72
CA GLU A 416 27.90 25.21 -3.53
C GLU A 416 28.17 26.65 -3.10
N LYS A 417 27.35 27.60 -3.59
CA LYS A 417 27.55 29.03 -3.33
C LYS A 417 26.50 29.56 -2.35
N ILE A 418 26.96 30.37 -1.38
CA ILE A 418 26.08 31.06 -0.45
C ILE A 418 25.35 32.18 -1.20
N PHE A 419 24.03 32.20 -1.10
CA PHE A 419 23.23 33.31 -1.62
C PHE A 419 23.29 34.52 -0.68
N ARG A 420 23.36 35.72 -1.26
CA ARG A 420 23.25 36.99 -0.56
C ARG A 420 22.31 37.89 -1.36
N MET A 421 21.44 38.61 -0.66
CA MET A 421 20.57 39.60 -1.29
C MET A 421 21.42 40.71 -1.95
N PRO A 422 21.11 41.15 -3.19
CA PRO A 422 21.87 42.20 -3.84
C PRO A 422 21.71 43.54 -3.10
N SER A 423 22.78 44.33 -3.08
CA SER A 423 22.79 45.67 -2.47
C SER A 423 22.06 46.73 -3.29
N HIS A 424 21.83 46.45 -4.57
CA HIS A 424 21.13 47.30 -5.53
C HIS A 424 20.02 46.51 -6.21
N CYS A 425 18.93 47.19 -6.56
CA CYS A 425 17.75 46.60 -7.15
C CYS A 425 18.10 46.04 -8.54
N PRO A 426 17.81 44.76 -8.82
CA PRO A 426 18.14 44.16 -10.12
C PRO A 426 17.32 44.71 -11.29
N VAL A 427 16.32 45.55 -11.03
CA VAL A 427 15.44 46.15 -12.05
C VAL A 427 15.83 47.60 -12.37
N CYS A 428 16.03 48.45 -11.37
CA CYS A 428 16.29 49.89 -11.56
C CYS A 428 17.67 50.35 -11.07
N GLY A 429 18.47 49.47 -10.45
CA GLY A 429 19.80 49.80 -9.93
C GLY A 429 19.81 50.61 -8.62
N GLU A 430 18.66 51.04 -8.10
CA GLU A 430 18.57 51.80 -6.85
C GLU A 430 18.97 51.00 -5.61
N LYS A 431 19.35 51.69 -4.54
CA LYS A 431 19.74 51.03 -3.28
C LYS A 431 18.59 50.26 -2.65
N VAL A 432 18.93 49.11 -2.08
CA VAL A 432 18.00 48.23 -1.36
C VAL A 432 18.15 48.44 0.15
N VAL A 433 17.03 48.52 0.87
CA VAL A 433 17.02 48.65 2.34
C VAL A 433 16.27 47.47 2.97
N LYS A 434 16.83 46.88 4.02
CA LYS A 434 16.17 45.86 4.83
C LYS A 434 15.21 46.52 5.83
N LYS A 435 13.93 46.14 5.82
CA LYS A 435 12.92 46.52 6.82
C LYS A 435 12.35 45.25 7.44
N GLY A 436 12.71 44.97 8.70
CA GLY A 436 12.37 43.68 9.33
C GLY A 436 13.05 42.52 8.59
N ALA A 437 12.28 41.51 8.17
CA ALA A 437 12.78 40.34 7.44
C ALA A 437 12.82 40.52 5.90
N ILE A 438 12.29 41.64 5.37
CA ILE A 438 12.11 41.84 3.92
C ILE A 438 12.99 42.99 3.44
N PHE A 439 13.56 42.85 2.25
CA PHE A 439 14.33 43.90 1.57
C PHE A 439 13.41 44.66 0.61
N TYR A 440 13.59 45.98 0.49
CA TYR A 440 12.79 46.83 -0.38
C TYR A 440 13.67 47.69 -1.29
N CYS A 441 13.25 47.84 -2.53
CA CYS A 441 13.73 48.85 -3.47
C CYS A 441 13.22 50.23 -3.03
N LEU A 442 14.10 51.25 -3.05
CA LEU A 442 13.75 52.62 -2.69
C LEU A 442 13.17 53.45 -3.84
N ASN A 443 13.07 52.91 -5.06
CA ASN A 443 12.49 53.63 -6.18
C ASN A 443 10.97 53.85 -5.96
N PRO A 444 10.47 55.10 -5.92
CA PRO A 444 9.05 55.40 -5.73
C PRO A 444 8.16 55.16 -6.97
N GLY A 445 8.73 54.78 -8.12
CA GLY A 445 8.01 54.45 -9.36
C GLY A 445 8.92 53.82 -10.40
#